data_AF-A0A0R1VBK8-F1
#
_entry.id   AF-A0A0R1VBK8-F1
#
_cell.length_a   1.000
_cell.length_b   1.000
_cell.length_c   1.000
_cell.angle_alpha   90.00
_cell.angle_beta   90.00
_cell.angle_gamma   90.00
#
_symmetry.space_group_name_H-M   'P 1'
#
loop_
_entity.id
_entity.type
_entity.pdbx_description
1 polymer ?
#
loop_
_entity_poly.entity_id
_entity_poly.type
_entity_poly.pdbx_seq_one_letter_code
_entity_poly.pdbx_strand_id
1 'polypeptide(L)'
;MILTGNEDLRVIKTIEAIKKSFSELICEKPYGRITVRELCERAQINKKTFYNYYETLDALVVEMQDEMSAGYLKQIAGLELPKDLGKVNRIFFEYSIEQGPAYERITLDTSWERIRNQMIQTVMITVGKNRRVINVYQVLKRRYYCPLFVGPR
;
A
#
# COMPACT_ATOMS: atom_id res chain seq x y z
N MET A 1 0.43 14.93 1.67
CA MET A 1 1.64 15.78 1.67
C MET A 1 2.63 15.27 0.63
N ILE A 2 2.74 15.92 -0.52
CA ILE A 2 3.80 15.60 -1.49
C ILE A 2 5.01 16.49 -1.15
N LEU A 3 6.15 15.88 -0.80
CA LEU A 3 7.40 16.62 -0.56
C LEU A 3 7.93 17.18 -1.88
N THR A 4 8.16 18.49 -1.96
CA THR A 4 8.57 19.16 -3.20
C THR A 4 10.10 19.21 -3.41
N GLY A 5 10.87 18.66 -2.47
CA GLY A 5 12.34 18.62 -2.52
C GLY A 5 13.04 19.87 -1.97
N ASN A 6 12.29 20.91 -1.59
CA ASN A 6 12.81 22.13 -0.94
C ASN A 6 12.40 22.24 0.54
N GLU A 7 11.90 21.15 1.12
CA GLU A 7 11.40 21.13 2.50
C GLU A 7 12.54 21.02 3.50
N ASP A 8 12.31 21.58 4.70
CA ASP A 8 13.25 21.47 5.82
C ASP A 8 13.53 19.99 6.15
N LEU A 9 14.80 19.64 6.36
CA LEU A 9 15.23 18.29 6.74
C LEU A 9 14.47 17.74 7.96
N ARG A 10 14.03 18.61 8.87
CA ARG A 10 13.19 18.24 10.02
C ARG A 10 11.82 17.74 9.59
N VAL A 11 11.22 18.37 8.57
CA VAL A 11 9.92 17.96 8.02
C VAL A 11 10.06 16.59 7.38
N ILE A 12 11.09 16.39 6.56
CA ILE A 12 11.38 15.11 5.90
C ILE A 12 11.52 13.99 6.93
N LYS A 13 12.41 14.18 7.92
CA LYS A 13 12.64 13.20 8.99
C LYS A 13 11.37 12.89 9.81
N THR A 14 10.52 13.90 10.02
CA THR A 14 9.25 13.72 10.75
C THR A 14 8.29 12.85 9.95
N ILE A 15 8.12 13.11 8.66
CA ILE A 15 7.23 12.33 7.79
C ILE A 15 7.75 10.91 7.63
N GLU A 16 9.06 10.72 7.45
CA GLU A 16 9.70 9.41 7.41
C GLU A 16 9.46 8.62 8.71
N ALA A 17 9.59 9.27 9.87
CA ALA A 17 9.31 8.65 11.17
C ALA A 17 7.85 8.21 11.29
N ILE A 18 6.90 9.07 10.87
CA ILE A 18 5.47 8.73 10.85
C ILE A 18 5.21 7.50 9.96
N LYS A 19 5.68 7.52 8.72
CA LYS A 19 5.46 6.42 7.76
C LYS A 19 6.09 5.12 8.25
N LYS A 20 7.31 5.18 8.77
CA LYS A 20 8.02 4.01 9.32
C LYS A 20 7.26 3.41 10.50
N SER A 21 6.89 4.23 11.49
CA SER A 21 6.15 3.76 12.66
C SER A 21 4.78 3.21 12.30
N PHE A 22 4.11 3.79 11.29
CA PHE A 22 2.85 3.25 10.80
C PHE A 22 3.04 1.88 10.14
N SER A 23 4.02 1.71 9.26
CA SER A 23 4.35 0.42 8.65
C SER A 23 4.64 -0.68 9.69
N GLU A 24 5.35 -0.35 10.77
CA GLU A 24 5.56 -1.28 11.89
C GLU A 24 4.24 -1.66 12.58
N LEU A 25 3.36 -0.69 12.83
CA LEU A 25 2.06 -0.94 13.46
C LEU A 25 1.15 -1.83 12.60
N ILE A 26 1.18 -1.68 11.27
CA ILE A 26 0.45 -2.55 10.33
C ILE A 26 0.92 -4.01 10.46
N CYS A 27 2.20 -4.23 10.76
CA CYS A 27 2.80 -5.54 11.01
C CYS A 27 2.45 -6.12 12.39
N GLU A 28 1.90 -5.32 13.31
CA GLU A 28 1.55 -5.76 14.66
C GLU A 28 0.04 -5.98 14.85
N LYS A 29 -0.82 -5.20 14.18
CA LYS A 29 -2.28 -5.23 14.43
C LYS A 29 -3.12 -4.84 13.20
N PRO A 30 -4.40 -5.24 13.15
CA PRO A 30 -5.30 -4.85 12.06
C PRO A 30 -5.57 -3.34 12.06
N TYR A 31 -5.85 -2.77 10.88
CA TYR A 31 -6.03 -1.33 10.67
C TYR A 31 -6.96 -0.66 11.69
N GLY A 32 -8.14 -1.26 11.92
CA GLY A 32 -9.16 -0.68 12.82
C GLY A 32 -8.77 -0.57 14.29
N ARG A 33 -7.61 -1.12 14.69
CA ARG A 33 -7.05 -0.97 16.05
C ARG A 33 -5.89 0.02 16.13
N ILE A 34 -5.41 0.55 15.01
CA ILE A 34 -4.32 1.52 15.00
C ILE A 34 -4.90 2.89 15.37
N THR A 35 -4.22 3.60 16.28
CA THR A 35 -4.65 4.94 16.72
C THR A 35 -3.57 5.98 16.45
N VAL A 36 -3.98 7.23 16.20
CA VAL A 36 -3.05 8.35 16.05
C VAL A 36 -2.18 8.53 17.30
N ARG A 37 -2.73 8.25 18.49
CA ARG A 37 -1.97 8.32 19.76
C ARG A 37 -0.76 7.39 19.74
N GLU A 38 -1.01 6.11 19.49
CA GLU A 38 0.05 5.10 19.49
C GLU A 38 1.08 5.36 18.39
N LEU A 39 0.60 5.76 17.21
CA LEU A 39 1.47 6.16 16.11
C LEU A 39 2.40 7.31 16.50
N CYS A 40 1.87 8.35 17.14
CA CYS A 40 2.65 9.49 17.60
C CYS A 40 3.67 9.11 18.68
N GLU A 41 3.27 8.25 19.63
CA GLU A 41 4.15 7.73 20.67
C GLU A 41 5.32 6.95 20.05
N ARG A 42 5.07 6.10 19.05
CA ARG A 42 6.11 5.31 18.38
C ARG A 42 7.01 6.15 17.46
N ALA A 43 6.45 7.13 16.77
CA ALA A 43 7.18 8.06 15.91
C ALA A 43 7.93 9.15 16.72
N GLN A 44 7.76 9.18 18.05
CA GLN A 44 8.36 10.18 18.95
C GLN A 44 7.99 11.62 18.58
N ILE A 45 6.70 11.85 18.28
CA ILE A 45 6.16 13.16 17.93
C ILE A 45 4.92 13.52 18.75
N ASN A 46 4.61 14.81 18.80
CA ASN A 46 3.36 15.28 19.37
C ASN A 46 2.18 15.06 18.41
N LYS A 47 0.98 14.82 18.94
CA LYS A 47 -0.26 14.74 18.13
C LYS A 47 -0.49 15.97 17.28
N LYS A 48 -0.19 17.17 17.80
CA LYS A 48 -0.28 18.42 17.03
C LYS A 48 0.63 18.37 15.81
N THR A 49 1.83 17.83 15.94
CA THR A 49 2.77 17.65 14.83
C THR A 49 2.21 16.69 13.78
N PHE A 50 1.59 15.57 14.18
CA PHE A 50 0.92 14.68 13.25
C PHE A 50 -0.18 15.41 12.47
N TYR A 51 -1.07 16.11 13.19
CA TYR A 51 -2.20 16.82 12.57
C TYR A 51 -1.79 18.02 11.70
N ASN A 52 -0.54 18.51 11.81
CA ASN A 52 -0.01 19.50 10.87
C ASN A 52 0.25 18.90 9.48
N TYR A 53 0.50 17.59 9.38
CA TYR A 53 0.80 16.91 8.13
C TYR A 53 -0.38 16.07 7.61
N TYR A 54 -1.15 15.47 8.52
CA TYR A 54 -2.22 14.53 8.21
C TYR A 54 -3.46 14.85 9.04
N GLU A 55 -4.55 15.24 8.37
CA GLU A 55 -5.82 15.54 9.06
C GLU A 55 -6.38 14.32 9.80
N THR A 56 -6.18 13.13 9.24
CA THR A 56 -6.66 11.85 9.77
C THR A 56 -5.66 10.73 9.50
N LEU A 57 -5.85 9.59 10.18
CA LEU A 57 -5.10 8.37 9.87
C LEU A 57 -5.37 7.89 8.44
N ASP A 58 -6.60 8.06 7.96
CA ASP A 58 -6.97 7.72 6.58
C ASP A 58 -6.20 8.57 5.55
N ALA A 59 -5.92 9.85 5.85
CA ALA A 59 -5.13 10.69 4.97
C ALA A 59 -3.68 10.18 4.80
N LEU A 60 -3.06 9.71 5.89
CA LEU A 60 -1.74 9.04 5.83
C LEU A 60 -1.79 7.77 4.98
N VAL A 61 -2.84 6.95 5.17
CA VAL A 61 -3.02 5.71 4.43
C VAL A 61 -3.16 5.97 2.93
N VAL A 62 -3.97 6.96 2.54
CA VAL A 62 -4.17 7.31 1.13
C VAL A 62 -2.85 7.75 0.49
N GLU A 63 -2.06 8.58 1.18
CA GLU A 63 -0.75 8.99 0.67
C GLU A 63 0.19 7.79 0.46
N MET A 64 0.29 6.90 1.46
CA MET A 64 1.12 5.70 1.34
C MET A 64 0.63 4.78 0.21
N GLN A 65 -0.69 4.67 0.05
CA GLN A 65 -1.31 3.90 -1.01
C GLN A 65 -0.96 4.45 -2.39
N ASP A 66 -1.01 5.78 -2.56
CA ASP A 66 -0.69 6.44 -3.82
C ASP A 66 0.79 6.28 -4.17
N GLU A 67 1.68 6.41 -3.18
CA GLU A 67 3.12 6.16 -3.36
C GLU A 67 3.41 4.72 -3.80
N MET A 68 2.80 3.75 -3.10
CA MET A 68 2.89 2.33 -3.41
C MET A 68 2.37 2.02 -4.82
N SER A 69 1.19 2.54 -5.17
CA SER A 69 0.54 2.34 -6.46
C SER A 69 1.35 2.98 -7.59
N ALA A 70 1.86 4.19 -7.39
CA ALA A 70 2.69 4.88 -8.37
C ALA A 70 4.00 4.14 -8.64
N GLY A 71 4.65 3.60 -7.59
CA GLY A 71 5.84 2.76 -7.73
C GLY A 71 5.56 1.50 -8.55
N TYR A 72 4.47 0.79 -8.23
CA TYR A 72 4.06 -0.40 -8.98
C TYR A 72 3.69 -0.10 -10.43
N LEU A 73 2.92 0.97 -10.68
CA LEU A 73 2.52 1.41 -12.02
C LEU A 73 3.70 1.71 -12.93
N LYS A 74 4.80 2.25 -12.38
CA LYS A 74 6.05 2.44 -13.13
C LYS A 74 6.66 1.12 -13.60
N GLN A 75 6.58 0.07 -12.78
CA GLN A 75 7.15 -1.24 -13.12
C GLN A 75 6.37 -1.97 -14.22
N ILE A 76 5.06 -1.76 -14.27
CA ILE A 76 4.19 -2.37 -15.28
C ILE A 76 3.88 -1.45 -16.46
N ALA A 77 4.55 -0.29 -16.54
CA ALA A 77 4.36 0.67 -17.61
C ALA A 77 4.67 0.01 -18.97
N GLY A 78 3.71 0.09 -19.90
CA GLY A 78 3.83 -0.51 -21.23
C GLY A 78 3.40 -1.97 -21.34
N LEU A 79 2.92 -2.59 -20.26
CA LEU A 79 2.27 -3.90 -20.32
C LEU A 79 0.78 -3.77 -20.68
N GLU A 80 0.27 -4.71 -21.46
CA GLU A 80 -1.13 -4.69 -21.90
C GLU A 80 -1.93 -5.81 -21.24
N LEU A 81 -2.97 -5.44 -20.49
CA LEU A 81 -3.92 -6.42 -19.97
C LEU A 81 -5.04 -6.71 -20.98
N PRO A 82 -5.50 -7.97 -21.10
CA PRO A 82 -5.12 -9.14 -20.28
C PRO A 82 -3.90 -9.93 -20.81
N LYS A 83 -3.31 -9.52 -21.92
CA LYS A 83 -2.25 -10.26 -22.64
C LYS A 83 -1.02 -10.55 -21.77
N ASP A 84 -0.57 -9.56 -21.00
CA ASP A 84 0.61 -9.64 -20.14
C ASP A 84 0.28 -9.96 -18.68
N LEU A 85 -0.91 -10.51 -18.39
CA LEU A 85 -1.36 -10.78 -17.02
C LEU A 85 -0.34 -11.60 -16.20
N GLY A 86 0.30 -12.60 -16.81
CA GLY A 86 1.34 -13.39 -16.15
C GLY A 86 2.55 -12.56 -15.73
N LYS A 87 2.97 -11.59 -16.54
CA LYS A 87 4.08 -10.67 -16.23
C LYS A 87 3.68 -9.66 -15.17
N VAL A 88 2.48 -9.10 -15.28
CA VAL A 88 1.92 -8.19 -14.27
C VAL A 88 1.86 -8.86 -12.90
N ASN A 89 1.36 -10.10 -12.83
CA ASN A 89 1.33 -10.86 -11.58
C ASN A 89 2.74 -11.14 -11.04
N ARG A 90 3.70 -11.49 -11.90
CA ARG A 90 5.08 -11.70 -11.49
C ARG A 90 5.69 -10.44 -10.89
N ILE A 91 5.55 -9.30 -11.57
CA ILE A 91 6.05 -8.01 -11.11
C ILE A 91 5.36 -7.60 -9.79
N PHE A 92 4.08 -7.92 -9.61
CA PHE A 92 3.40 -7.68 -8.34
C PHE A 92 4.05 -8.44 -7.19
N PHE A 93 4.36 -9.73 -7.36
CA PHE A 93 5.03 -10.51 -6.32
C PHE A 93 6.45 -10.03 -6.06
N GLU A 94 7.22 -9.75 -7.11
CA GLU A 94 8.59 -9.21 -6.99
C GLU A 94 8.57 -7.87 -6.22
N TYR A 95 7.69 -6.94 -6.62
CA TYR A 95 7.51 -5.66 -5.95
C TYR A 95 7.04 -5.80 -4.50
N SER A 96 6.13 -6.74 -4.23
CA SER A 96 5.66 -7.00 -2.86
C SER A 96 6.77 -7.47 -1.94
N ILE A 97 7.69 -8.30 -2.44
CA ILE A 97 8.84 -8.78 -1.65
C ILE A 97 9.81 -7.62 -1.36
N GLU A 98 10.05 -6.75 -2.34
CA GLU A 98 10.93 -5.58 -2.17
C GLU A 98 10.39 -4.55 -1.17
N GLN A 99 9.07 -4.29 -1.16
CA GLN A 99 8.44 -3.33 -0.25
C GLN A 99 8.31 -3.85 1.19
N GLY A 100 8.32 -5.18 1.36
CA GLY A 100 8.34 -5.84 2.67
C GLY A 100 6.96 -6.09 3.30
N PRO A 101 6.95 -6.53 4.58
CA PRO A 101 5.76 -7.15 5.20
C PRO A 101 4.55 -6.23 5.35
N ALA A 102 4.77 -4.91 5.47
CA ALA A 102 3.67 -3.95 5.56
C ALA A 102 2.87 -3.89 4.25
N TYR A 103 3.55 -3.92 3.10
CA TYR A 103 2.90 -3.94 1.79
C TYR A 103 2.10 -5.23 1.59
N GLU A 104 2.69 -6.36 1.98
CA GLU A 104 2.01 -7.67 1.95
C GLU A 104 0.73 -7.66 2.80
N ARG A 105 0.79 -7.13 4.03
CA ARG A 105 -0.38 -6.98 4.90
C ARG A 105 -1.48 -6.14 4.25
N ILE A 106 -1.13 -4.97 3.72
CA ILE A 106 -2.11 -4.05 3.10
C ILE A 106 -2.76 -4.70 1.87
N THR A 107 -1.99 -5.46 1.08
CA THR A 107 -2.49 -6.04 -0.17
C THR A 107 -3.18 -7.39 0.01
N LEU A 108 -2.82 -8.21 1.00
CA LEU A 108 -3.35 -9.57 1.14
C LEU A 108 -4.38 -9.71 2.26
N ASP A 109 -4.30 -8.94 3.34
CA ASP A 109 -5.16 -9.09 4.50
C ASP A 109 -6.59 -8.53 4.24
N THR A 110 -7.60 -9.16 4.83
CA THR A 110 -9.01 -8.77 4.68
C THR A 110 -9.37 -7.49 5.43
N SER A 111 -8.65 -7.17 6.51
CA SER A 111 -8.84 -5.92 7.26
C SER A 111 -8.51 -4.67 6.45
N TRP A 112 -7.79 -4.81 5.35
CA TRP A 112 -7.41 -3.74 4.44
C TRP A 112 -8.22 -3.74 3.13
N GLU A 113 -9.34 -4.48 3.07
CA GLU A 113 -10.13 -4.66 1.86
C GLU A 113 -10.51 -3.34 1.17
N ARG A 114 -10.90 -2.32 1.94
CA ARG A 114 -11.23 -0.99 1.38
C ARG A 114 -10.05 -0.37 0.63
N ILE A 115 -8.87 -0.37 1.24
CA ILE A 115 -7.64 0.27 0.76
C ILE A 115 -7.08 -0.53 -0.42
N ARG A 116 -7.08 -1.85 -0.29
CA ARG A 116 -6.74 -2.77 -1.36
C ARG A 116 -7.63 -2.60 -2.60
N ASN A 117 -8.94 -2.48 -2.41
CA ASN A 117 -9.87 -2.29 -3.51
C ASN A 117 -9.58 -0.98 -4.25
N GLN A 118 -9.20 0.08 -3.54
CA GLN A 118 -8.79 1.34 -4.17
C GLN A 118 -7.50 1.16 -4.99
N MET A 119 -6.47 0.47 -4.47
CA MET A 119 -5.26 0.17 -5.25
C MET A 119 -5.55 -0.61 -6.52
N ILE A 120 -6.38 -1.66 -6.41
CA ILE A 120 -6.78 -2.47 -7.56
C ILE A 120 -7.50 -1.60 -8.59
N GLN A 121 -8.43 -0.74 -8.17
CA GLN A 121 -9.13 0.17 -9.09
C GLN A 121 -8.15 1.12 -9.79
N THR A 122 -7.23 1.74 -9.05
CA THR A 122 -6.21 2.65 -9.63
C THR A 122 -5.34 1.94 -10.67
N VAL A 123 -4.88 0.72 -10.38
CA VAL A 123 -4.10 -0.08 -11.34
C VAL A 123 -4.95 -0.46 -12.55
N MET A 124 -6.17 -0.92 -12.33
CA MET A 124 -7.06 -1.35 -13.41
C MET A 124 -7.46 -0.21 -14.35
N ILE A 125 -7.70 1.00 -13.81
CA ILE A 125 -7.98 2.21 -14.59
C ILE A 125 -6.76 2.62 -15.42
N THR A 126 -5.57 2.57 -14.81
CA THR A 126 -4.33 3.04 -15.46
C THR A 126 -3.83 2.09 -16.53
N VAL A 127 -3.95 0.78 -16.32
CA VAL A 127 -3.52 -0.26 -17.27
C VAL A 127 -4.61 -0.57 -18.31
N GLY A 128 -5.87 -0.17 -18.08
CA GLY A 128 -7.00 -0.47 -18.95
C GLY A 128 -7.86 0.75 -19.27
N LYS A 129 -7.58 1.41 -20.40
CA LYS A 129 -8.52 2.36 -21.01
C LYS A 129 -9.86 1.66 -21.31
N ASN A 130 -10.87 1.98 -20.51
CA ASN A 130 -12.30 1.95 -20.82
C ASN A 130 -12.86 0.62 -21.39
N ARG A 131 -12.92 -0.46 -20.60
CA ARG A 131 -14.08 -1.37 -20.66
C ARG A 131 -14.15 -2.32 -19.46
N ARG A 132 -15.40 -2.51 -19.01
CA ARG A 132 -15.89 -3.45 -18.00
C ARG A 132 -15.20 -4.81 -18.08
N VAL A 133 -14.19 -5.09 -17.25
CA VAL A 133 -13.74 -6.48 -17.04
C VAL A 133 -13.33 -6.71 -15.58
N ILE A 134 -14.30 -7.26 -14.85
CA ILE A 134 -14.24 -8.41 -13.94
C ILE A 134 -13.04 -8.48 -12.98
N ASN A 135 -13.36 -8.22 -11.71
CA ASN A 135 -12.88 -8.89 -10.49
C ASN A 135 -11.68 -9.84 -10.62
N VAL A 136 -10.51 -9.28 -10.92
CA VAL A 136 -9.21 -9.98 -10.97
C VAL A 136 -8.93 -10.69 -9.63
N TYR A 137 -9.43 -10.13 -8.53
CA TYR A 137 -9.29 -10.69 -7.19
C TYR A 137 -9.95 -12.07 -7.02
N GLN A 138 -11.16 -12.26 -7.56
CA GLN A 138 -11.82 -13.57 -7.53
C GLN A 138 -11.16 -14.60 -8.44
N VAL A 139 -10.58 -14.17 -9.57
CA VAL A 139 -9.87 -15.06 -10.51
C VAL A 139 -8.54 -15.53 -9.90
N LEU A 140 -7.78 -14.64 -9.24
CA LEU A 140 -6.51 -14.96 -8.60
C LEU A 140 -6.70 -15.94 -7.42
N LYS A 141 -7.77 -15.77 -6.63
CA LYS A 141 -8.12 -16.66 -5.52
C LYS A 141 -8.46 -18.10 -5.96
N ARG A 142 -8.80 -18.33 -7.23
CA ARG A 142 -9.12 -19.68 -7.74
C ARG A 142 -7.97 -20.35 -8.49
N ARG A 143 -7.06 -19.59 -9.10
CA ARG A 143 -6.08 -20.15 -10.06
C ARG A 143 -4.62 -20.10 -9.59
N TYR A 144 -4.30 -19.23 -8.64
CA TYR A 144 -2.94 -19.03 -8.15
C TYR A 144 -2.87 -18.95 -6.63
N TYR A 145 -3.63 -19.78 -5.90
CA TYR A 145 -3.20 -20.15 -4.54
C TYR A 145 -1.84 -20.83 -4.70
N CYS A 146 -0.81 -19.99 -4.66
CA CYS A 146 0.58 -20.36 -4.64
C CYS A 146 0.80 -21.16 -3.36
N PRO A 147 1.35 -22.38 -3.43
CA PRO A 147 1.60 -23.22 -2.26
C PRO A 147 2.54 -22.61 -1.21
N LEU A 148 3.10 -21.42 -1.45
CA LEU A 148 4.06 -20.76 -0.55
C LEU A 148 3.42 -20.12 0.70
N PHE A 149 2.09 -20.12 0.81
CA PHE A 149 1.35 -19.57 1.97
C PHE A 149 0.57 -20.63 2.77
N VAL A 150 0.95 -21.90 2.68
CA VAL A 150 0.58 -22.88 3.71
C VAL A 150 1.79 -23.00 4.63
N GLY A 151 1.75 -22.34 5.78
CA GLY A 151 2.73 -22.59 6.84
C GLY A 151 2.82 -24.08 7.14
N PRO A 152 3.98 -24.59 7.60
CA PRO A 152 4.11 -26.02 7.90
C PRO A 152 3.02 -26.42 8.90
N ARG A 153 2.31 -27.51 8.57
CA ARG A 153 1.34 -28.16 9.46
C ARG A 153 2.00 -28.64 10.73
#